data_AF-A0A538F7R7-F1
#
_entry.id   AF-A0A538F7R7-F1
#
_cell.length_a   1.000
_cell.length_b   1.000
_cell.length_c   1.000
_cell.angle_alpha   90.00
_cell.angle_beta   90.00
_cell.angle_gamma   90.00
#
_symmetry.space_group_name_H-M   'P 1'
#
loop_
_entity.id
_entity.type
_entity.pdbx_description
1 polymer ?
#
loop_
_entity_poly.entity_id
_entity_poly.type
_entity_poly.pdbx_seq_one_letter_code
_entity_poly.pdbx_strand_id
1 'polypeptide(L)' 'MPEREPDPTTEELRLDQLQREADERKRAAQSPTEDESEQHERRAEKAHYLREKLDERAASEREAAREDAHDEDEHAHDEE' A
#
# COMPACT_ATOMS: atom_id res chain seq x y z
N MET A 1 0.71 22.10 -22.08
CA MET A 1 0.92 21.67 -20.68
C MET A 1 0.93 20.15 -20.70
N PRO A 2 1.97 19.47 -20.21
CA PRO A 2 1.89 18.02 -20.09
C PRO A 2 0.74 17.66 -19.14
N GLU A 3 -0.07 16.69 -19.51
CA GLU A 3 -1.13 16.15 -18.66
C GLU A 3 -0.48 15.58 -17.39
N ARG A 4 -1.04 15.90 -16.23
CA ARG A 4 -0.56 15.38 -14.95
C ARG A 4 -1.02 13.92 -14.89
N GLU A 5 -0.08 12.99 -14.71
CA GLU A 5 -0.43 11.58 -14.50
C GLU A 5 -1.37 11.46 -13.30
N PRO A 6 -2.37 10.55 -13.36
CA PRO A 6 -3.27 10.33 -12.23
C PRO A 6 -2.48 9.88 -11.01
N ASP A 7 -2.95 10.28 -9.82
CA ASP A 7 -2.35 9.82 -8.57
C ASP A 7 -2.52 8.29 -8.45
N PRO A 8 -1.47 7.56 -8.01
CA PRO A 8 -1.51 6.11 -7.91
C PRO A 8 -2.49 5.65 -6.84
N THR A 9 -3.14 4.52 -7.08
CA THR A 9 -4.05 3.88 -6.14
C THR A 9 -3.32 3.27 -4.94
N THR A 10 -4.04 3.04 -3.84
CA THR A 10 -3.52 2.33 -2.65
C THR A 10 -2.94 0.96 -3.02
N GLU A 11 -3.56 0.25 -3.96
CA GLU A 11 -3.12 -1.06 -4.43
C GLU A 11 -1.81 -0.98 -5.24
N GLU A 12 -1.69 -0.01 -6.15
CA GLU A 12 -0.46 0.21 -6.90
C GLU A 12 0.71 0.59 -5.99
N LEU A 13 0.47 1.45 -4.99
CA LEU A 13 1.47 1.82 -3.98
C LEU A 13 1.91 0.60 -3.16
N ARG A 14 0.99 -0.31 -2.83
CA ARG A 14 1.29 -1.54 -2.10
C ARG A 14 2.22 -2.44 -2.90
N LEU A 15 1.94 -2.62 -4.20
CA LEU A 15 2.76 -3.41 -5.11
C LEU A 15 4.15 -2.81 -5.28
N ASP A 16 4.25 -1.49 -5.40
CA ASP A 16 5.54 -0.78 -5.43
C ASP A 16 6.34 -1.00 -4.12
N GLN A 17 5.70 -0.95 -2.95
CA GLN A 17 6.39 -1.27 -1.69
C GLN A 17 6.85 -2.72 -1.61
N LEU A 18 6.06 -3.67 -2.11
CA LEU A 18 6.46 -5.08 -2.19
C LEU A 18 7.70 -5.27 -3.08
N GLN A 19 7.74 -4.62 -4.24
CA GLN A 19 8.87 -4.67 -5.15
C GLN A 19 10.12 -4.06 -4.51
N ARG A 20 9.98 -2.89 -3.87
CA ARG A 20 11.09 -2.23 -3.16
C ARG A 20 11.63 -3.09 -2.03
N GLU A 21 10.76 -3.70 -1.23
CA GLU A 21 11.18 -4.64 -0.18
C GLU A 21 12.02 -5.78 -0.76
N ALA A 22 11.55 -6.43 -1.84
CA ALA A 22 12.25 -7.53 -2.47
C ALA A 22 13.62 -7.10 -3.02
N ASP A 23 13.69 -5.94 -3.67
CA ASP A 23 14.93 -5.40 -4.22
C ASP A 23 15.93 -5.01 -3.14
N GLU A 24 15.48 -4.38 -2.06
CA GLU A 24 16.34 -4.01 -0.93
C GLU A 24 16.85 -5.25 -0.18
N ARG A 25 16.01 -6.27 0.05
CA ARG A 25 16.46 -7.56 0.62
C ARG A 25 17.49 -8.25 -0.26
N LYS A 26 17.29 -8.21 -1.59
CA LYS A 26 18.26 -8.77 -2.54
C LYS A 26 19.58 -8.01 -2.49
N ARG A 27 19.54 -6.67 -2.40
CA ARG A 27 20.75 -5.84 -2.27
C ARG A 27 21.48 -6.11 -0.96
N ALA A 28 20.77 -6.22 0.16
CA ALA A 28 21.37 -6.61 1.44
C ALA A 28 22.13 -7.94 1.33
N ALA A 29 21.47 -8.96 0.77
CA ALA A 29 22.08 -10.29 0.60
C ALA A 29 23.30 -10.30 -0.35
N GLN A 30 23.42 -9.29 -1.22
CA GLN A 30 24.52 -9.15 -2.17
C GLN A 30 25.55 -8.10 -1.74
N SER A 31 25.34 -7.43 -0.61
CA SER A 31 26.19 -6.31 -0.20
C SER A 31 27.58 -6.79 0.20
N PRO A 32 28.64 -6.10 -0.24
CA PRO A 32 30.02 -6.46 0.08
C PRO A 32 30.41 -6.16 1.53
N THR A 33 29.65 -5.33 2.24
CA THR A 33 29.92 -4.92 3.62
C THR A 33 28.67 -5.07 4.49
N GLU A 34 28.91 -5.29 5.78
CA GLU A 34 27.86 -5.39 6.80
C GLU A 34 27.08 -4.06 6.94
N ASP A 35 27.78 -2.92 6.95
CA ASP A 35 27.15 -1.59 7.01
C ASP A 35 26.20 -1.31 5.83
N GLU A 36 26.54 -1.77 4.62
CA GLU A 36 25.64 -1.62 3.47
C GLU A 36 24.47 -2.61 3.55
N SER A 37 24.72 -3.85 3.99
CA SER A 37 23.67 -4.84 4.22
C SER A 37 22.61 -4.32 5.20
N GLU A 38 23.05 -3.82 6.37
CA GLU A 38 22.13 -3.28 7.38
C GLU A 38 21.32 -2.09 6.88
N GLN A 39 21.90 -1.23 6.04
CA GLN A 39 21.16 -0.11 5.46
C GLN A 39 20.07 -0.60 4.51
N HIS A 40 20.38 -1.60 3.67
CA HIS A 40 19.42 -2.22 2.78
C HIS A 40 18.33 -2.98 3.56
N GLU A 41 18.68 -3.68 4.64
CA GLU A 41 17.72 -4.33 5.54
C GLU A 41 16.75 -3.31 6.15
N ARG A 42 17.26 -2.20 6.71
CA ARG A 42 16.41 -1.13 7.25
C ARG A 42 15.48 -0.52 6.20
N ARG A 43 15.92 -0.41 4.94
CA ARG A 43 15.07 0.06 3.83
C ARG A 43 13.98 -0.96 3.49
N ALA A 44 14.31 -2.25 3.48
CA ALA A 44 13.35 -3.32 3.27
C ALA A 44 12.29 -3.37 4.38
N GLU A 45 12.69 -3.24 5.65
CA GLU A 45 11.78 -3.16 6.79
C GLU A 45 10.82 -1.97 6.68
N LYS A 46 11.34 -0.80 6.26
CA LYS A 46 10.51 0.38 6.02
C LYS A 46 9.48 0.14 4.91
N ALA A 47 9.89 -0.48 3.80
CA ALA A 47 8.98 -0.82 2.70
C ALA A 47 7.90 -1.80 3.15
N HIS A 48 8.27 -2.82 3.94
CA HIS A 48 7.33 -3.76 4.55
C HIS A 48 6.29 -3.04 5.42
N TYR A 49 6.74 -2.18 6.33
CA TYR A 49 5.84 -1.42 7.21
C TYR A 49 4.85 -0.56 6.41
N LEU A 50 5.34 0.13 5.36
CA LEU A 50 4.48 0.94 4.50
C LEU A 50 3.45 0.08 3.75
N ARG A 51 3.85 -1.11 3.28
CA ARG A 51 2.92 -2.07 2.66
C ARG A 51 1.80 -2.47 3.62
N GLU A 52 2.13 -2.78 4.88
CA GLU A 52 1.11 -3.14 5.88
C GLU A 52 0.13 -2.00 6.15
N LYS A 53 0.60 -0.75 6.19
CA LYS A 53 -0.28 0.42 6.34
C LYS A 53 -1.17 0.67 5.14
N LEU A 54 -0.68 0.41 3.93
CA LEU A 54 -1.50 0.46 2.73
C LEU A 54 -2.56 -0.65 2.73
N ASP A 55 -2.23 -1.82 3.27
CA ASP A 55 -3.19 -2.93 3.43
C ASP A 55 -4.29 -2.62 4.43
N GLU A 56 -3.94 -2.07 5.60
CA GLU A 56 -4.90 -1.56 6.59
C GLU A 56 -5.84 -0.53 5.95
N ARG A 57 -5.27 0.45 5.23
CA ARG A 57 -6.05 1.48 4.53
C ARG A 57 -7.00 0.89 3.50
N ALA A 58 -6.51 0.00 2.64
CA ALA A 58 -7.33 -0.64 1.62
C ALA A 58 -8.46 -1.48 2.25
N ALA A 59 -8.24 -2.07 3.43
CA ALA A 59 -9.30 -2.76 4.17
C ALA A 59 -10.36 -1.79 4.68
N SER A 60 -9.96 -0.66 5.29
CA SER A 60 -10.89 0.38 5.74
C SER A 60 -11.68 1.01 4.59
N GLU A 61 -11.04 1.28 3.45
CA GLU A 61 -11.71 1.80 2.25
C GLU A 61 -12.78 0.83 1.74
N ARG A 62 -12.50 -0.48 1.76
CA ARG A 62 -13.50 -1.51 1.40
C ARG A 62 -14.63 -1.65 2.41
N GLU A 63 -14.36 -1.44 3.69
CA GLU A 63 -15.38 -1.49 4.75
C GLU A 63 -16.31 -0.27 4.66
N ALA A 64 -15.75 0.93 4.54
CA ALA A 64 -16.52 2.15 4.33
C ALA A 64 -17.40 2.06 3.07
N ALA A 65 -16.86 1.56 1.95
CA ALA A 65 -17.65 1.37 0.74
C ALA A 65 -18.81 0.36 0.89
N ARG A 66 -18.72 -0.58 1.85
CA ARG A 66 -19.82 -1.51 2.16
C ARG A 66 -20.86 -0.90 3.08
N GLU A 67 -20.42 -0.08 4.03
CA GLU A 67 -21.30 0.68 4.92
C GLU A 67 -22.10 1.71 4.11
N ASP A 68 -21.45 2.48 3.25
CA ASP A 68 -22.11 3.43 2.34
C ASP A 68 -23.16 2.73 1.47
N ALA A 69 -22.84 1.55 0.90
CA ALA A 69 -23.79 0.79 0.09
C ALA A 69 -24.99 0.25 0.90
N HIS A 70 -24.77 -0.11 2.17
CA HIS A 70 -25.85 -0.57 3.06
C HIS A 70 -26.79 0.58 3.44
N ASP A 71 -26.26 1.77 3.72
CA ASP A 71 -27.04 2.96 4.03
C ASP A 71 -27.88 3.42 2.83
N GLU A 72 -27.36 3.31 1.60
CA GLU A 72 -28.11 3.58 0.38
C GLU A 72 -29.30 2.62 0.18
N ASP A 73 -29.13 1.33 0.46
CA ASP A 73 -30.20 0.33 0.39
C ASP A 73 -31.28 0.53 1.48
N GLU A 74 -30.88 0.92 2.70
CA GLU A 74 -31.83 1.21 3.79
C GLU A 74 -32.69 2.45 3.48
N HIS A 75 -32.07 3.51 2.95
CA HIS A 75 -32.80 4.74 2.61
C HIS A 75 -33.76 4.56 1.42
N ALA A 76 -33.47 3.64 0.49
CA ALA A 76 -34.35 3.31 -0.63
C ALA A 76 -35.63 2.57 -0.19
N HIS A 77 -35.63 1.94 0.99
CA HIS A 77 -36.76 1.19 1.53
C HIS A 77 -37.71 2.02 2.40
N ASP A 78 -37.34 3.25 2.77
CA ASP A 78 -38.13 4.14 3.65
C ASP A 78 -39.01 5.14 2.87
N GLU A 79 -39.02 5.08 1.53
CA GLU A 79 -39.83 5.96 0.65
C GLU A 79 -41.17 5.36 0.14
N GLU A 80 -41.67 4.24 0.69
CA GLU A 80 -42.97 3.62 0.27
C GLU A 80 -44.15 3.84 1.23
#